data_AF-A0AAW8KCV3-F1
#
_entry.id   AF-A0AAW8KCV3-F1
#
_cell.length_a   1.000
_cell.length_b   1.000
_cell.length_c   1.000
_cell.angle_alpha   90.00
_cell.angle_beta   90.00
_cell.angle_gamma   90.00
#
_symmetry.space_group_name_H-M   'P 1'
#
loop_
_entity.id
_entity.type
_entity.pdbx_description
1 polymer ?
#
loop_
_entity_poly.entity_id
_entity_poly.type
_entity_poly.pdbx_seq_one_letter_code
_entity_poly.pdbx_strand_id
1 'polypeptide(L)'
;TLADNTLPVLTDGPHTVTVTATDPAGNVGTGNAVVTVDTTAPSAPVLDPINATNPVTGTAEPGSTVTVSFPDGTTATVVAGPD
;
A
#
# COMPACT_ATOMS: atom_id res chain seq x y z
N THR A 1 19.69 -13.51 -20.23
CA THR A 1 19.20 -12.21 -19.74
C THR A 1 17.93 -11.92 -20.49
N LEU A 2 16.83 -11.62 -19.81
CA LEU A 2 15.62 -11.19 -20.53
C LEU A 2 15.95 -9.84 -21.16
N ALA A 3 15.79 -9.74 -22.48
CA ALA A 3 15.99 -8.51 -23.22
C ALA A 3 14.90 -7.53 -22.80
N ASP A 4 15.32 -6.31 -22.47
CA ASP A 4 14.52 -5.23 -21.90
C ASP A 4 14.21 -5.40 -20.39
N ASN A 5 14.88 -4.57 -19.59
CA ASN A 5 14.65 -4.47 -18.14
C ASN A 5 13.47 -3.54 -17.83
N THR A 6 12.63 -3.22 -18.83
CA THR A 6 11.34 -2.56 -18.65
C THR A 6 10.25 -3.63 -18.57
N LEU A 7 9.83 -3.92 -17.35
CA LEU A 7 8.59 -4.67 -17.12
C LEU A 7 7.41 -3.71 -17.38
N PRO A 8 6.32 -4.13 -18.04
CA PRO A 8 5.12 -3.32 -18.14
C PRO A 8 4.65 -2.95 -16.73
N VAL A 9 4.16 -1.72 -16.56
CA VAL A 9 3.51 -1.33 -15.30
C VAL A 9 2.30 -2.24 -15.08
N LEU A 10 2.32 -3.00 -13.98
CA LEU A 10 1.17 -3.80 -13.56
C LEU A 10 0.13 -2.87 -12.92
N THR A 11 -1.12 -3.01 -13.33
CA THR A 11 -2.24 -2.30 -12.69
C THR A 11 -2.52 -2.88 -11.31
N ASP A 12 -3.22 -2.14 -10.45
CA ASP A 12 -3.73 -2.74 -9.20
C ASP A 12 -4.64 -3.94 -9.48
N GLY A 13 -4.66 -4.88 -8.54
CA GLY A 13 -5.43 -6.11 -8.61
C GLY A 13 -4.59 -7.39 -8.77
N PRO A 14 -5.26 -8.54 -8.97
CA PRO A 14 -4.60 -9.83 -9.04
C PRO A 14 -3.95 -10.07 -10.41
N HIS A 15 -2.71 -10.55 -10.38
CA HIS A 15 -1.93 -10.98 -11.54
C HIS A 15 -1.53 -12.44 -11.40
N THR A 16 -1.73 -13.22 -12.46
CA THR A 16 -1.30 -14.63 -12.50
C THR A 16 0.08 -14.75 -13.13
N VAL A 17 1.05 -15.24 -12.37
CA VAL A 17 2.37 -15.62 -12.86
C VAL A 17 2.35 -17.09 -13.25
N THR A 18 2.76 -17.39 -14.48
CA THR A 18 2.89 -18.78 -14.97
C THR A 18 4.36 -19.08 -15.24
N VAL A 19 4.83 -20.23 -14.77
CA VAL A 19 6.19 -20.72 -14.97
C VAL A 19 6.15 -22.06 -15.67
N THR A 20 6.96 -22.21 -16.72
CA THR A 20 7.12 -23.46 -17.46
C THR A 20 8.57 -23.91 -17.39
N ALA A 21 8.79 -25.18 -17.08
CA ALA A 21 10.12 -25.80 -17.07
C ALA A 21 10.10 -27.06 -17.93
N THR A 22 11.17 -27.27 -18.70
CA THR A 22 11.35 -28.46 -19.53
C THR A 22 12.64 -29.15 -19.13
N ASP A 23 12.59 -30.46 -18.87
CA ASP A 23 13.79 -31.25 -18.57
C ASP A 23 14.56 -31.65 -19.84
N PRO A 24 15.80 -32.19 -19.74
CA PRO A 24 16.57 -32.61 -20.92
C PRO A 24 15.94 -33.74 -21.74
N ALA A 25 15.03 -34.52 -21.14
CA ALA A 25 14.28 -35.56 -21.84
C ALA A 25 13.05 -35.01 -22.59
N GLY A 26 12.73 -33.72 -22.42
CA GLY A 26 11.62 -33.02 -23.06
C GLY A 26 10.32 -33.00 -22.26
N ASN A 27 10.32 -33.44 -21.00
CA ASN A 27 9.12 -33.37 -20.16
C ASN A 27 8.87 -31.92 -19.73
N VAL A 28 7.64 -31.44 -19.92
CA VAL A 28 7.24 -30.07 -19.58
C VAL A 28 6.38 -30.06 -18.31
N GLY A 29 6.78 -29.26 -17.34
CA GLY A 29 5.99 -28.94 -16.14
C GLY A 29 5.57 -27.47 -16.14
N THR A 30 4.36 -27.21 -15.66
CA THR A 30 3.80 -25.85 -15.50
C THR A 30 3.38 -25.60 -14.07
N GLY A 31 3.68 -24.42 -13.53
CA GLY A 31 3.21 -23.94 -12.23
C GLY A 31 2.62 -22.54 -12.35
N ASN A 32 1.70 -22.19 -11.44
CA ASN A 32 1.13 -20.85 -11.38
C ASN A 32 1.11 -20.31 -9.94
N ALA A 33 1.13 -18.98 -9.82
CA ALA A 33 0.98 -18.24 -8.58
C ALA A 33 0.21 -16.95 -8.85
N VAL A 34 -0.54 -16.47 -7.85
CA VAL A 34 -1.24 -15.17 -7.91
C VAL A 34 -0.50 -14.16 -7.04
N VAL A 35 -0.24 -12.98 -7.58
CA VAL A 35 0.30 -11.83 -6.87
C VAL A 35 -0.69 -10.69 -6.99
N THR A 36 -1.02 -10.03 -5.89
CA THR A 36 -1.87 -8.83 -5.90
C THR A 36 -0.98 -7.60 -5.85
N VAL A 37 -1.20 -6.67 -6.77
CA VAL A 37 -0.58 -5.34 -6.74
C VAL A 37 -1.57 -4.37 -6.13
N ASP A 38 -1.10 -3.57 -5.18
CA ASP A 38 -1.85 -2.47 -4.58
C ASP A 38 -0.93 -1.26 -4.48
N THR A 39 -1.24 -0.24 -5.27
CA THR A 39 -0.53 1.05 -5.31
C THR A 39 -1.42 2.19 -4.83
N THR A 40 -2.62 1.88 -4.34
CA THR A 40 -3.55 2.87 -3.84
C THR A 40 -3.05 3.40 -2.48
N ALA A 41 -2.72 4.68 -2.43
CA ALA A 41 -2.31 5.31 -1.18
C ALA A 41 -3.51 5.44 -0.22
N PRO A 42 -3.28 5.39 1.10
CA PRO A 42 -4.30 5.73 2.08
C PRO A 42 -4.93 7.09 1.83
N SER A 43 -6.20 7.24 2.18
CA SER A 43 -6.85 8.55 2.17
C SER A 43 -6.19 9.47 3.20
N ALA A 44 -5.99 10.75 2.83
CA ALA A 44 -5.47 11.73 3.77
C ALA A 44 -6.39 11.84 4.99
N PRO A 45 -5.84 12.00 6.21
CA PRO A 45 -6.65 12.24 7.39
C PRO A 45 -7.42 13.54 7.27
N VAL A 46 -8.64 13.57 7.79
CA VAL A 46 -9.50 14.76 7.84
C VAL A 46 -9.53 15.25 9.27
N LEU A 47 -9.31 16.55 9.47
CA LEU A 47 -9.44 17.20 10.78
C LEU A 47 -10.75 17.98 10.87
N ASP A 48 -11.35 17.92 12.05
CA ASP A 48 -12.43 18.83 12.41
C ASP A 48 -11.88 20.27 12.58
N PRO A 49 -12.74 21.30 12.51
CA PRO A 49 -12.32 22.69 12.67
C PRO A 49 -11.61 22.94 14.00
N ILE A 50 -10.34 23.35 13.89
CA ILE A 50 -9.50 23.67 15.06
C ILE A 50 -9.96 25.00 15.66
N ASN A 51 -10.15 25.02 16.99
CA ASN A 51 -10.49 26.22 17.75
C ASN A 51 -9.84 26.18 19.15
N ALA A 52 -9.92 27.29 19.87
CA ALA A 52 -9.22 27.46 21.15
C ALA A 52 -9.81 26.67 22.34
N THR A 53 -10.97 26.05 22.17
CA THR A 53 -11.74 25.46 23.29
C THR A 53 -11.95 23.96 23.18
N ASN A 54 -11.93 23.39 21.98
CA ASN A 54 -12.21 21.98 21.74
C ASN A 54 -10.93 21.18 21.44
N PRO A 55 -10.89 19.88 21.77
CA PRO A 55 -9.82 19.00 21.34
C PRO A 55 -9.68 18.96 19.81
N VAL A 56 -8.48 18.67 19.33
CA VAL A 56 -8.24 18.34 17.92
C VAL A 56 -8.76 16.93 17.66
N THR A 57 -9.75 16.80 16.78
CA THR A 57 -10.36 15.52 16.38
C THR A 57 -10.33 15.36 14.87
N GLY A 58 -10.47 14.12 14.41
CA GLY A 58 -10.43 13.79 12.99
C GLY A 58 -10.59 12.29 12.74
N THR A 59 -10.62 11.92 11.47
CA THR A 59 -10.74 10.54 11.00
C THR A 59 -9.60 10.22 10.04
N ALA A 60 -9.13 8.98 10.08
CA ALA A 60 -8.12 8.44 9.18
C ALA A 60 -8.40 6.95 8.93
N GLU A 61 -7.81 6.39 7.89
CA GLU A 61 -7.91 4.96 7.61
C GLU A 61 -7.27 4.13 8.74
N PRO A 62 -7.91 3.03 9.19
CA PRO A 62 -7.38 2.17 10.24
C PRO A 62 -5.92 1.76 10.00
N GLY A 63 -5.10 1.83 11.04
CA GLY A 63 -3.67 1.50 10.97
C GLY A 63 -2.78 2.59 10.35
N SER A 64 -3.34 3.65 9.77
CA SER A 64 -2.55 4.81 9.33
C SER A 64 -2.01 5.60 10.52
N THR A 65 -0.81 6.17 10.36
CA THR A 65 -0.21 7.08 11.34
C THR A 65 -0.58 8.52 11.02
N VAL A 66 -1.20 9.21 11.98
CA VAL A 66 -1.50 10.63 11.91
C VAL A 66 -0.47 11.40 12.73
N THR A 67 0.14 12.43 12.13
CA THR A 67 1.06 13.35 12.78
C THR A 67 0.45 14.74 12.82
N VAL A 68 0.34 15.31 14.02
CA VAL A 68 -0.10 16.69 14.25
C VAL A 68 1.11 17.52 14.63
N SER A 69 1.39 18.59 13.89
CA SER A 69 2.45 19.56 14.19
C SER A 69 1.86 20.82 14.81
N PHE A 70 2.40 21.22 15.96
CA PHE A 70 1.96 22.41 16.69
C PHE A 70 2.82 23.63 16.33
N PRO A 71 2.30 24.87 16.54
CA PRO A 71 3.05 26.10 16.23
C PRO A 71 4.36 26.27 16.99
N ASP A 72 4.52 25.63 18.14
CA ASP A 72 5.77 25.61 18.92
C ASP A 72 6.82 24.64 18.35
N GLY A 73 6.50 23.94 17.26
CA GLY A 73 7.36 22.97 16.59
C GLY A 73 7.29 21.56 17.18
N THR A 74 6.52 21.33 18.24
CA THR A 74 6.31 19.98 18.78
C THR A 74 5.34 19.18 17.90
N THR A 75 5.37 17.85 18.05
CA THR A 75 4.46 16.96 17.33
C THR A 75 3.78 15.97 18.26
N ALA A 76 2.56 15.59 17.90
CA ALA A 76 1.86 14.44 18.46
C ALA A 76 1.59 13.42 17.36
N THR A 77 1.73 12.14 17.66
CA THR A 77 1.46 11.05 16.71
C THR A 77 0.44 10.08 17.30
N VAL A 78 -0.44 9.57 16.44
CA VAL A 78 -1.44 8.57 16.79
C VAL A 78 -1.63 7.60 15.64
N VAL A 79 -1.85 6.32 15.94
CA VAL A 79 -2.27 5.32 14.96
C VAL A 79 -3.79 5.22 15.00
N ALA A 80 -4.44 5.36 13.85
CA ALA A 80 -5.88 5.23 13.75
C ALA A 80 -6.32 3.81 14.15
N GLY A 81 -7.29 3.74 15.07
CA GLY A 81 -7.84 2.47 15.54
C GLY A 81 -8.67 1.76 14.45
N PRO A 82 -9.11 0.53 14.73
CA PRO A 82 -10.12 -0.13 13.90
C PRO A 82 -11.47 0.61 13.96
N ASP A 83 -12.28 0.44 12.91
CA ASP A 83 -13.67 0.93 12.84
C ASP A 83 -14.61 0.24 13.84
#